data_AF-A0A924F0N6-F1
#
_entry.id   AF-A0A924F0N6-F1
#
_cell.length_a   1.000
_cell.length_b   1.000
_cell.length_c   1.000
_cell.angle_alpha   90.00
_cell.angle_beta   90.00
_cell.angle_gamma   90.00
#
_symmetry.space_group_name_H-M   'P 1'
#
loop_
_entity.id
_entity.type
_entity.pdbx_description
1 polymer ?
#
loop_
_entity_poly.entity_id
_entity_poly.type
_entity_poly.pdbx_seq_one_letter_code
_entity_poly.pdbx_strand_id
1 'polypeptide(L)'
;MLRTRVDTRNQVAVRWRRLHAGLAVGAALSIGGVSPAGAQAPAPTGWSFRYTVSTTTAGKPVQGADMTYDVKIWRGIARISVRSGPMQRLAGENGVLLVRAADSVISIINPARREILQAASADLASLLSGGPPGGMRLTVSDVSSRTRLLGKGKPLATYSTQRHQLDQRYTLQVAATNVQRSIRNEQVITLDISRDIDRLDPGFRAFAEQFVRSLGQPGEVRRALLAASTSPLRGFPVRSTTLAVTISGTDTLRSETRASISAPRRETVDSSAFRIPPGFRVTDMSRLLRPRLQP
;
A
#
# COMPACT_ATOMS: atom_id res chain seq x y z
N MET A 1 -46.74 6.95 46.25
CA MET A 1 -45.39 6.47 45.86
C MET A 1 -45.28 6.60 44.35
N LEU A 2 -44.57 7.62 43.81
CA LEU A 2 -43.24 7.51 43.16
C LEU A 2 -43.14 6.37 42.12
N ARG A 3 -42.67 6.51 40.87
CA ARG A 3 -42.15 7.63 40.04
C ARG A 3 -41.76 7.00 38.67
N THR A 4 -41.88 7.75 37.56
CA THR A 4 -41.01 7.75 36.32
C THR A 4 -40.94 6.47 35.44
N ARG A 5 -40.75 6.46 34.10
CA ARG A 5 -40.43 7.44 33.02
C ARG A 5 -40.44 6.69 31.65
N VAL A 6 -40.66 7.44 30.54
CA VAL A 6 -40.01 7.32 29.19
C VAL A 6 -40.42 6.07 28.36
N ASP A 7 -40.84 6.15 27.09
CA ASP A 7 -40.06 6.65 25.95
C ASP A 7 -40.89 7.02 24.69
N THR A 8 -40.18 7.48 23.67
CA THR A 8 -40.52 8.60 22.80
C THR A 8 -40.66 8.15 21.34
N ARG A 9 -41.64 8.74 20.63
CA ARG A 9 -41.67 9.14 19.20
C ARG A 9 -40.78 8.40 18.20
N ASN A 10 -41.40 7.88 17.12
CA ASN A 10 -41.01 8.20 15.73
C ASN A 10 -41.90 7.47 14.72
N GLN A 11 -42.91 8.16 14.15
CA GLN A 11 -43.37 7.91 12.79
C GLN A 11 -44.01 9.20 12.25
N VAL A 12 -43.30 9.92 11.38
CA VAL A 12 -43.90 10.96 10.53
C VAL A 12 -43.33 10.82 9.13
N ALA A 13 -44.25 10.61 8.20
CA ALA A 13 -44.05 10.52 6.76
C ALA A 13 -43.53 11.84 6.17
N VAL A 14 -42.64 11.76 5.17
CA VAL A 14 -42.25 12.90 4.35
C VAL A 14 -42.49 12.60 2.87
N ARG A 15 -43.47 13.37 2.35
CA ARG A 15 -43.81 13.71 0.97
C ARG A 15 -42.63 13.73 -0.02
N TRP A 16 -42.81 13.05 -1.15
CA TRP A 16 -42.11 13.36 -2.40
C TRP A 16 -43.00 14.25 -3.29
N ARG A 17 -42.47 15.40 -3.70
CA ARG A 17 -43.12 16.35 -4.63
C ARG A 17 -42.68 16.07 -6.07
N ARG A 18 -43.69 16.20 -6.94
CA ARG A 18 -43.68 16.18 -8.40
C ARG A 18 -42.69 17.19 -9.01
N LEU A 19 -42.14 16.83 -10.17
CA LEU A 19 -41.70 17.76 -11.21
C LEU A 19 -42.13 17.22 -12.58
N HIS A 20 -42.38 18.16 -13.48
CA HIS A 20 -43.37 18.11 -14.55
C HIS A 20 -42.96 17.26 -15.76
N ALA A 21 -43.93 16.49 -16.28
CA ALA A 21 -43.94 16.00 -17.65
C ALA A 21 -44.53 17.10 -18.55
N GLY A 22 -43.71 17.58 -19.49
CA GLY A 22 -44.15 18.42 -20.60
C GLY A 22 -43.87 17.68 -21.90
N LEU A 23 -44.95 17.29 -22.58
CA LEU A 23 -44.97 16.79 -23.95
C LEU A 23 -44.67 17.94 -24.92
N ALA A 24 -43.73 17.72 -25.84
CA ALA A 24 -43.70 18.43 -27.11
C ALA A 24 -43.28 17.44 -28.21
N VAL A 25 -44.27 17.02 -29.00
CA VAL A 25 -44.10 16.35 -30.29
C VAL A 25 -43.74 17.43 -31.30
N GLY A 26 -42.61 17.27 -31.98
CA GLY A 26 -42.17 18.14 -33.08
C GLY A 26 -41.51 17.29 -34.14
N ALA A 27 -42.12 17.26 -35.33
CA ALA A 27 -41.74 16.46 -36.47
C ALA A 27 -40.37 16.85 -37.06
N ALA A 28 -39.79 15.88 -37.76
CA ALA A 28 -38.47 15.90 -38.37
C ALA A 28 -38.27 17.01 -39.42
N LEU A 29 -37.08 17.60 -39.42
CA LEU A 29 -36.40 18.09 -40.62
C LEU A 29 -34.96 17.57 -40.57
N SER A 30 -34.71 16.53 -41.35
CA SER A 30 -33.38 15.98 -41.62
C SER A 30 -32.59 16.96 -42.47
N ILE A 31 -31.88 17.87 -41.81
CA ILE A 31 -30.76 18.59 -42.42
C ILE A 31 -29.55 17.69 -42.23
N GLY A 32 -28.89 17.33 -43.32
CA GLY A 32 -27.64 16.57 -43.34
C GLY A 32 -26.56 17.30 -42.54
N GLY A 33 -26.55 17.07 -41.24
CA GLY A 33 -25.50 17.49 -40.34
C GLY A 33 -24.35 16.52 -40.49
N VAL A 34 -23.26 17.00 -41.08
CA VAL A 34 -21.94 16.39 -40.96
C VAL A 34 -21.76 16.05 -39.48
N SER A 35 -21.77 14.76 -39.13
CA SER A 35 -21.47 14.34 -37.75
C SER A 35 -20.16 15.02 -37.37
N PRO A 36 -20.11 15.88 -36.34
CA PRO A 36 -18.84 16.36 -35.86
C PRO A 36 -18.05 15.12 -35.51
N ALA A 37 -16.93 14.90 -36.23
CA ALA A 37 -16.02 13.80 -35.99
C ALA A 37 -15.87 13.68 -34.48
N GLY A 38 -16.37 12.56 -33.94
CA GLY A 38 -16.62 12.42 -32.52
C GLY A 38 -15.40 12.87 -31.76
N ALA A 39 -15.56 13.92 -30.94
CA ALA A 39 -14.52 14.34 -30.02
C ALA A 39 -14.18 13.13 -29.16
N GLN A 40 -13.11 12.44 -29.51
CA GLN A 40 -12.61 11.30 -28.77
C GLN A 40 -12.41 11.80 -27.36
N ALA A 41 -13.15 11.22 -26.40
CA ALA A 41 -13.03 11.60 -25.01
C ALA A 41 -11.54 11.61 -24.65
N PRO A 42 -11.02 12.69 -24.01
CA PRO A 42 -9.59 12.81 -23.77
C PRO A 42 -9.11 11.58 -23.03
N ALA A 43 -8.02 10.98 -23.55
CA ALA A 43 -7.48 9.76 -23.00
C ALA A 43 -7.17 9.96 -21.50
N PRO A 44 -7.51 9.00 -20.64
CA PRO A 44 -7.41 9.20 -19.20
C PRO A 44 -5.95 9.47 -18.82
N THR A 45 -5.74 10.49 -17.99
CA THR A 45 -4.43 10.85 -17.47
C THR A 45 -4.23 10.26 -16.07
N GLY A 46 -3.06 9.69 -15.83
CA GLY A 46 -2.62 9.20 -14.53
C GLY A 46 -1.23 9.70 -14.19
N TRP A 47 -0.62 9.11 -13.17
CA TRP A 47 0.74 9.39 -12.74
C TRP A 47 1.65 8.20 -13.01
N SER A 48 2.91 8.44 -13.33
CA SER A 48 3.94 7.42 -13.38
C SER A 48 5.20 7.84 -12.64
N PHE A 49 5.89 6.87 -12.04
CA PHE A 49 7.21 7.04 -11.45
C PHE A 49 7.91 5.68 -11.35
N ARG A 50 9.23 5.71 -11.16
CA ARG A 50 10.00 4.52 -10.82
C ARG A 50 10.28 4.49 -9.32
N TYR A 51 10.14 3.33 -8.72
CA TYR A 51 10.50 3.07 -7.33
C TYR A 51 11.66 2.09 -7.26
N THR A 52 12.69 2.43 -6.49
CA THR A 52 13.85 1.58 -6.28
C THR A 52 14.10 1.36 -4.80
N VAL A 53 14.58 0.17 -4.46
CA VAL A 53 15.04 -0.19 -3.11
C VAL A 53 16.37 -0.91 -3.25
N SER A 54 17.32 -0.54 -2.40
CA SER A 54 18.60 -1.24 -2.26
C SER A 54 18.85 -1.59 -0.80
N THR A 55 19.33 -2.80 -0.52
CA THR A 55 19.62 -3.24 0.85
C THR A 55 21.04 -3.76 0.99
N THR A 56 21.75 -3.28 2.02
CA THR A 56 23.04 -3.81 2.43
C THR A 56 22.97 -4.34 3.86
N THR A 57 23.81 -5.32 4.15
CA THR A 57 23.97 -5.92 5.47
C THR A 57 25.45 -6.04 5.77
N ALA A 58 25.89 -5.51 6.91
CA ALA A 58 27.30 -5.40 7.28
C ALA A 58 28.17 -4.79 6.15
N GLY A 59 27.62 -3.78 5.45
CA GLY A 59 28.28 -3.09 4.33
C GLY A 59 28.29 -3.84 3.00
N LYS A 60 27.74 -5.07 2.93
CA LYS A 60 27.68 -5.86 1.70
C LYS A 60 26.28 -5.86 1.10
N PRO A 61 26.11 -5.78 -0.25
CA PRO A 61 24.81 -5.92 -0.88
C PRO A 61 24.16 -7.26 -0.53
N VAL A 62 22.85 -7.26 -0.28
CA VAL A 62 22.09 -8.49 -0.06
C VAL A 62 21.57 -8.99 -1.40
N GLN A 63 22.07 -10.15 -1.84
CA GLN A 63 21.70 -10.72 -3.13
C GLN A 63 20.19 -10.93 -3.24
N GLY A 64 19.57 -10.34 -4.26
CA GLY A 64 18.13 -10.47 -4.53
C GLY A 64 17.22 -9.62 -3.64
N ALA A 65 17.75 -8.79 -2.74
CA ALA A 65 16.96 -7.87 -1.92
C ALA A 65 16.62 -6.55 -2.62
N ASP A 66 17.42 -6.17 -3.62
CA ASP A 66 17.17 -4.96 -4.40
C ASP A 66 15.89 -5.10 -5.22
N MET A 67 15.12 -4.02 -5.28
CA MET A 67 13.82 -3.99 -5.95
C MET A 67 13.77 -2.81 -6.90
N THR A 68 13.18 -3.04 -8.07
CA THR A 68 12.85 -1.96 -9.01
C THR A 68 11.45 -2.18 -9.55
N TYR A 69 10.60 -1.17 -9.36
CA TYR A 69 9.21 -1.17 -9.82
C TYR A 69 8.94 0.05 -10.69
N ASP A 70 8.22 -0.15 -11.78
CA ASP A 70 7.57 0.96 -12.49
C ASP A 70 6.13 1.06 -11.99
N VAL A 71 5.76 2.21 -11.43
CA VAL A 71 4.46 2.43 -10.81
C VAL A 71 3.65 3.39 -11.66
N LYS A 72 2.39 3.03 -11.92
CA LYS A 72 1.39 3.93 -12.46
C LYS A 72 0.23 4.08 -11.48
N ILE A 73 -0.30 5.28 -11.33
CA ILE A 73 -1.42 5.57 -10.44
C ILE A 73 -2.55 6.19 -11.23
N TRP A 74 -3.76 5.67 -11.03
CA TRP A 74 -4.97 6.22 -11.60
C TRP A 74 -6.19 5.86 -10.75
N ARG A 75 -6.97 6.87 -10.36
CA ARG A 75 -8.26 6.71 -9.67
C ARG A 75 -8.18 5.83 -8.42
N GLY A 76 -7.21 6.09 -7.55
CA GLY A 76 -7.07 5.35 -6.30
C GLY A 76 -6.42 3.98 -6.42
N ILE A 77 -5.91 3.62 -7.61
CA ILE A 77 -5.26 2.34 -7.86
C ILE A 77 -3.80 2.58 -8.23
N ALA A 78 -2.88 1.90 -7.54
CA ALA A 78 -1.49 1.79 -7.94
C ALA A 78 -1.29 0.47 -8.69
N ARG A 79 -0.87 0.57 -9.96
CA ARG A 79 -0.42 -0.54 -10.79
C ARG A 79 1.10 -0.57 -10.78
N ILE A 80 1.66 -1.68 -10.34
CA ILE A 80 3.10 -1.84 -10.10
C ILE A 80 3.61 -2.93 -11.03
N SER A 81 4.43 -2.58 -12.01
CA SER A 81 5.15 -3.53 -12.84
C SER A 81 6.45 -3.92 -12.15
N VAL A 82 6.62 -5.21 -11.87
CA VAL A 82 7.81 -5.74 -11.19
C VAL A 82 8.94 -5.90 -12.22
N ARG A 83 10.02 -5.13 -12.08
CA ARG A 83 11.21 -5.27 -12.94
C ARG A 83 12.27 -6.17 -12.32
N SER A 84 12.49 -6.01 -11.02
CA SER A 84 13.41 -6.83 -10.24
C SER A 84 13.00 -6.90 -8.77
N GLY A 85 13.50 -7.93 -8.08
CA GLY A 85 13.34 -8.13 -6.64
C GLY A 85 12.48 -9.36 -6.29
N PRO A 86 12.27 -9.61 -4.98
CA PRO A 86 11.65 -10.85 -4.49
C PRO A 86 10.26 -11.14 -5.06
N MET A 87 9.49 -10.07 -5.35
CA MET A 87 8.15 -10.17 -5.91
C MET A 87 8.09 -10.82 -7.29
N GLN A 88 9.20 -10.85 -8.04
CA GLN A 88 9.25 -11.45 -9.37
C GLN A 88 8.97 -12.96 -9.32
N ARG A 89 9.28 -13.63 -8.21
CA ARG A 89 8.98 -15.06 -8.02
C ARG A 89 7.47 -15.33 -7.97
N LEU A 90 6.69 -14.41 -7.40
CA LEU A 90 5.24 -14.54 -7.29
C LEU A 90 4.54 -14.02 -8.55
N ALA A 91 4.93 -12.83 -8.99
CA ALA A 91 4.30 -12.15 -10.12
C ALA A 91 4.70 -12.78 -11.47
N GLY A 92 5.84 -13.47 -11.54
CA GLY A 92 6.38 -14.02 -12.77
C GLY A 92 6.88 -12.94 -13.74
N GLU A 93 7.25 -13.38 -14.93
CA GLU A 93 7.62 -12.47 -16.01
C GLU A 93 6.43 -11.58 -16.42
N ASN A 94 6.68 -10.29 -16.62
CA ASN A 94 5.65 -9.28 -16.90
C ASN A 94 4.54 -9.20 -15.84
N GLY A 95 4.80 -9.73 -14.64
CA GLY A 95 3.89 -9.70 -13.52
C GLY A 95 3.58 -8.30 -13.03
N VAL A 96 2.36 -8.12 -12.56
CA VAL A 96 1.83 -6.83 -12.12
C VAL A 96 1.16 -6.97 -10.77
N LEU A 97 1.35 -5.98 -9.90
CA LEU A 97 0.55 -5.84 -8.69
C LEU A 97 -0.44 -4.70 -8.87
N LEU A 98 -1.68 -4.93 -8.44
CA LEU A 98 -2.69 -3.89 -8.28
C LEU A 98 -2.94 -3.68 -6.80
N VAL A 99 -2.78 -2.45 -6.34
CA VAL A 99 -3.08 -2.02 -4.97
C VAL A 99 -4.20 -0.99 -5.05
N ARG A 100 -5.32 -1.27 -4.41
CA ARG A 100 -6.46 -0.36 -4.38
C ARG A 100 -6.58 0.32 -3.02
N ALA A 101 -6.76 1.64 -3.03
CA ALA A 101 -6.96 2.42 -1.81
C ALA A 101 -8.23 2.03 -1.04
N ALA A 102 -9.26 1.58 -1.76
CA ALA A 102 -10.59 1.37 -1.19
C ALA A 102 -10.69 0.16 -0.26
N ASP A 103 -9.97 -0.93 -0.56
CA ASP A 103 -10.12 -2.21 0.12
C ASP A 103 -8.82 -2.75 0.74
N SER A 104 -7.69 -2.06 0.53
CA SER A 104 -6.37 -2.52 1.01
C SER A 104 -6.05 -3.97 0.58
N VAL A 105 -6.58 -4.41 -0.57
CA VAL A 105 -6.26 -5.71 -1.17
C VAL A 105 -5.17 -5.51 -2.22
N ILE A 106 -4.17 -6.38 -2.16
CA ILE A 106 -3.14 -6.50 -3.20
C ILE A 106 -3.51 -7.69 -4.08
N SER A 107 -3.65 -7.44 -5.38
CA SER A 107 -3.78 -8.49 -6.39
C SER A 107 -2.45 -8.63 -7.13
N ILE A 108 -1.79 -9.76 -6.97
CA ILE A 108 -0.58 -10.13 -7.70
C ILE A 108 -1.03 -10.93 -8.93
N ILE A 109 -0.84 -10.37 -10.11
CA ILE A 109 -1.26 -10.94 -11.38
C ILE A 109 -0.06 -11.60 -12.03
N ASN A 110 -0.13 -12.92 -12.22
CA ASN A 110 0.85 -13.71 -12.94
C ASN A 110 0.28 -14.10 -14.31
N PRO A 111 0.69 -13.41 -15.40
CA PRO A 111 0.14 -13.65 -16.73
C PRO A 111 0.49 -15.04 -17.27
N ALA A 112 1.73 -15.51 -17.04
CA ALA A 112 2.20 -16.80 -17.53
C ALA A 112 1.40 -17.97 -16.94
N ARG A 113 1.02 -17.87 -15.66
CA ARG A 113 0.23 -18.91 -14.96
C ARG A 113 -1.28 -18.67 -15.05
N ARG A 114 -1.73 -17.58 -15.68
CA ARG A 114 -3.13 -17.11 -15.66
C ARG A 114 -3.73 -17.13 -14.25
N GLU A 115 -2.96 -16.69 -13.27
CA GLU A 115 -3.31 -16.73 -11.85
C GLU A 115 -3.25 -15.34 -11.23
N ILE A 116 -4.19 -15.06 -10.32
CA ILE A 116 -4.20 -13.89 -9.46
C ILE A 116 -4.11 -14.37 -8.03
N LEU A 117 -3.06 -13.96 -7.32
CA LEU A 117 -2.96 -14.15 -5.89
C LEU A 117 -3.49 -12.88 -5.20
N GLN A 118 -4.52 -13.02 -4.39
CA GLN A 118 -5.06 -11.92 -3.59
C GLN A 118 -4.66 -12.07 -2.14
N ALA A 119 -4.21 -10.98 -1.54
CA ALA A 119 -3.93 -10.92 -0.12
C ALA A 119 -4.40 -9.57 0.43
N ALA A 120 -4.90 -9.56 1.66
CA ALA A 120 -4.95 -8.32 2.41
C ALA A 120 -3.51 -7.82 2.54
N SER A 121 -3.31 -6.51 2.40
CA SER A 121 -1.95 -6.00 2.27
C SER A 121 -1.09 -6.25 3.52
N ALA A 122 -1.71 -6.32 4.70
CA ALA A 122 -1.05 -6.70 5.95
C ALA A 122 -0.53 -8.15 5.96
N ASP A 123 -1.20 -9.05 5.25
CA ASP A 123 -0.82 -10.46 5.14
C ASP A 123 0.32 -10.64 4.14
N LEU A 124 0.30 -9.89 3.03
CA LEU A 124 1.39 -9.91 2.06
C LEU A 124 2.69 -9.35 2.65
N ALA A 125 2.63 -8.22 3.37
CA ALA A 125 3.82 -7.68 4.03
C ALA A 125 4.45 -8.70 4.99
N SER A 126 3.61 -9.42 5.76
CA SER A 126 4.04 -10.47 6.68
C SER A 126 4.67 -11.67 5.95
N LEU A 127 4.14 -12.05 4.79
CA LEU A 127 4.71 -13.10 3.93
C LEU A 127 6.07 -12.71 3.35
N LEU A 128 6.21 -11.47 2.89
CA LEU A 128 7.43 -10.98 2.23
C LEU A 128 8.54 -10.65 3.22
N SER A 129 8.20 -10.27 4.46
CA SER A 129 9.17 -10.03 5.52
C SER A 129 9.70 -11.32 6.17
N GLY A 130 9.39 -12.49 5.59
CA GLY A 130 9.78 -13.78 6.17
C GLY A 130 9.08 -14.06 7.50
N GLY A 131 7.81 -13.65 7.62
CA GLY A 131 6.97 -14.02 8.76
C GLY A 131 7.02 -15.53 8.99
N PRO A 132 7.02 -15.97 10.26
CA PRO A 132 7.36 -17.34 10.57
C PRO A 132 6.35 -18.31 9.91
N PRO A 133 6.82 -19.36 9.23
CA PRO A 133 5.93 -20.30 8.56
C PRO A 133 5.10 -21.09 9.58
N GLY A 134 3.80 -21.30 9.27
CA GLY A 134 2.98 -22.32 9.92
C GLY A 134 2.69 -22.13 11.42
N GLY A 135 1.73 -21.27 11.77
CA GLY A 135 1.12 -21.25 13.11
C GLY A 135 1.97 -20.72 14.26
N MET A 136 3.18 -20.22 13.97
CA MET A 136 4.05 -19.60 14.97
C MET A 136 3.44 -18.28 15.47
N ARG A 137 3.29 -18.16 16.80
CA ARG A 137 2.76 -16.94 17.42
C ARG A 137 3.87 -15.91 17.52
N LEU A 138 3.65 -14.77 16.89
CA LEU A 138 4.52 -13.60 16.99
C LEU A 138 3.98 -12.72 18.11
N THR A 139 4.83 -12.31 19.04
CA THR A 139 4.46 -11.38 20.12
C THR A 139 5.39 -10.18 20.06
N VAL A 140 4.82 -8.99 20.02
CA VAL A 140 5.56 -7.73 19.95
C VAL A 140 5.52 -7.05 21.32
N SER A 141 6.69 -6.66 21.82
CA SER A 141 6.87 -6.01 23.13
C SER A 141 7.92 -4.91 23.06
N ASP A 142 8.12 -4.16 24.15
CA ASP A 142 9.11 -3.06 24.27
C ASP A 142 9.06 -2.04 23.14
N VAL A 143 7.85 -1.69 22.71
CA VAL A 143 7.64 -0.89 21.52
C VAL A 143 7.77 0.60 21.83
N SER A 144 8.61 1.28 21.06
CA SER A 144 8.67 2.74 21.04
C SER A 144 8.78 3.26 19.62
N SER A 145 8.10 4.37 19.34
CA SER A 145 8.22 5.08 18.08
C SER A 145 8.19 6.58 18.33
N ARG A 146 9.34 7.24 18.10
CA ARG A 146 9.46 8.69 18.18
C ARG A 146 9.68 9.27 16.79
N THR A 147 8.95 10.32 16.47
CA THR A 147 9.09 11.06 15.21
C THR A 147 9.66 12.44 15.49
N ARG A 148 10.65 12.87 14.71
CA ARG A 148 11.27 14.20 14.78
C ARG A 148 11.23 14.87 13.42
N LEU A 149 10.88 16.16 13.36
CA LEU A 149 11.01 16.98 12.17
C LEU A 149 12.44 17.54 12.12
N LEU A 150 13.15 17.28 11.03
CA LEU A 150 14.53 17.77 10.81
C LEU A 150 14.58 19.00 9.90
N GLY A 151 13.43 19.50 9.44
CA GLY A 151 13.32 20.70 8.63
C GLY A 151 13.01 20.40 7.15
N LYS A 152 13.59 21.21 6.25
CA LYS A 152 13.40 21.06 4.80
C LYS A 152 14.08 19.79 4.29
N GLY A 153 13.37 18.99 3.52
CA GLY A 153 13.92 17.85 2.81
C GLY A 153 14.50 18.26 1.45
N LYS A 154 15.12 17.29 0.77
CA LYS A 154 15.54 17.49 -0.62
C LYS A 154 14.30 17.42 -1.53
N PRO A 155 14.01 18.43 -2.36
CA PRO A 155 12.83 18.41 -3.23
C PRO A 155 12.87 17.23 -4.21
N LEU A 156 11.71 16.87 -4.73
CA LEU A 156 11.58 15.90 -5.81
C LEU A 156 10.85 16.54 -6.99
N ALA A 157 11.54 16.75 -8.10
CA ALA A 157 11.05 17.56 -9.21
C ALA A 157 10.57 18.93 -8.68
N THR A 158 9.32 19.30 -8.96
CA THR A 158 8.70 20.55 -8.49
C THR A 158 8.06 20.43 -7.10
N TYR A 159 8.09 19.26 -6.46
CA TYR A 159 7.42 19.02 -5.20
C TYR A 159 8.32 19.30 -4.00
N SER A 160 7.80 20.09 -3.07
CA SER A 160 8.44 20.36 -1.79
C SER A 160 8.43 19.11 -0.90
N THR A 161 9.46 18.97 -0.06
CA THR A 161 9.57 17.88 0.91
C THR A 161 10.00 18.37 2.29
N GLN A 162 9.57 17.66 3.32
CA GLN A 162 10.02 17.83 4.69
C GLN A 162 10.82 16.60 5.12
N ARG A 163 11.93 16.82 5.82
CA ARG A 163 12.75 15.72 6.34
C ARG A 163 12.28 15.35 7.74
N HIS A 164 12.03 14.06 7.94
CA HIS A 164 11.67 13.49 9.22
C HIS A 164 12.66 12.39 9.60
N GLN A 165 12.82 12.18 10.90
CA GLN A 165 13.50 11.01 11.45
C GLN A 165 12.55 10.26 12.37
N LEU A 166 12.52 8.94 12.23
CA LEU A 166 11.78 8.03 13.08
C LEU A 166 12.80 7.18 13.82
N ASP A 167 12.74 7.22 15.13
CA ASP A 167 13.47 6.31 16.00
C ASP A 167 12.49 5.26 16.49
N GLN A 168 12.71 4.01 16.09
CA GLN A 168 11.81 2.90 16.39
C GLN A 168 12.56 1.76 17.06
N ARG A 169 11.94 1.17 18.07
CA ARG A 169 12.45 -0.01 18.76
C ARG A 169 11.31 -0.94 19.11
N TYR A 170 11.55 -2.23 18.99
CA TYR A 170 10.62 -3.28 19.39
C TYR A 170 11.37 -4.59 19.64
N THR A 171 10.78 -5.44 20.48
CA THR A 171 11.22 -6.82 20.72
C THR A 171 10.19 -7.77 20.11
N LEU A 172 10.65 -8.65 19.24
CA LEU A 172 9.90 -9.77 18.68
C LEU A 172 10.19 -11.02 19.49
N GLN A 173 9.14 -11.63 20.03
CA GLN A 173 9.20 -12.99 20.54
C GLN A 173 8.56 -13.92 19.52
N VAL A 174 9.33 -14.89 19.09
CA VAL A 174 8.92 -15.90 18.12
C VAL A 174 8.86 -17.23 18.85
N ALA A 175 7.66 -17.79 18.97
CA ALA A 175 7.41 -19.09 19.59
C ALA A 175 6.98 -20.12 18.54
N ALA A 176 7.76 -21.20 18.43
CA ALA A 176 7.39 -22.46 17.77
C ALA A 176 7.40 -23.59 18.81
N THR A 177 6.82 -24.74 18.46
CA THR A 177 6.61 -25.91 19.34
C THR A 177 7.85 -26.34 20.13
N ASN A 178 9.07 -26.01 19.69
CA ASN A 178 10.33 -26.32 20.40
C ASN A 178 11.36 -25.17 20.42
N VAL A 179 10.99 -23.94 20.02
CA VAL A 179 11.94 -22.82 19.91
C VAL A 179 11.29 -21.53 20.37
N GLN A 180 11.87 -20.90 21.39
CA GLN A 180 11.57 -19.53 21.76
C GLN A 180 12.79 -18.67 21.44
N ARG A 181 12.63 -17.71 20.52
CA ARG A 181 13.67 -16.72 20.22
C ARG A 181 13.15 -15.33 20.51
N SER A 182 13.99 -14.52 21.14
CA SER A 182 13.78 -13.09 21.33
C SER A 182 14.71 -12.33 20.39
N ILE A 183 14.12 -11.47 19.57
CA ILE A 183 14.82 -10.65 18.59
C ILE A 183 14.52 -9.20 18.91
N ARG A 184 15.53 -8.44 19.33
CA ARG A 184 15.40 -6.99 19.52
C ARG A 184 15.77 -6.29 18.22
N ASN A 185 14.93 -5.37 17.78
CA ASN A 185 15.21 -4.53 16.63
C ASN A 185 15.21 -3.07 17.04
N GLU A 186 16.24 -2.36 16.60
CA GLU A 186 16.37 -0.92 16.74
C GLU A 186 16.61 -0.33 15.36
N GLN A 187 15.87 0.70 14.99
CA GLN A 187 16.05 1.30 13.69
C GLN A 187 15.83 2.81 13.72
N VAL A 188 16.61 3.47 12.87
CA VAL A 188 16.49 4.90 12.57
C VAL A 188 16.10 5.02 11.10
N ILE A 189 14.93 5.61 10.85
CA ILE A 189 14.43 5.84 9.51
C ILE A 189 14.45 7.34 9.23
N THR A 190 15.23 7.76 8.24
CA THR A 190 15.17 9.12 7.70
C THR A 190 14.26 9.13 6.49
N LEU A 191 13.28 10.02 6.47
CA LEU A 191 12.30 10.15 5.38
C LEU A 191 12.29 11.58 4.84
N ASP A 192 12.33 11.72 3.51
CA ASP A 192 11.88 12.96 2.85
C ASP A 192 10.42 12.74 2.43
N ILE A 193 9.49 13.57 2.91
CA ILE A 193 8.04 13.41 2.72
C ILE A 193 7.46 14.61 1.98
N SER A 194 6.69 14.37 0.92
CA SER A 194 5.91 15.41 0.23
C SER A 194 4.43 15.31 0.59
N ARG A 195 3.85 16.40 1.11
CA ARG A 195 2.40 16.49 1.33
C ARG A 195 1.63 16.77 0.05
N ASP A 196 2.29 17.38 -0.94
CA ASP A 196 1.68 17.74 -2.22
C ASP A 196 1.39 16.47 -3.03
N ILE A 197 2.35 15.54 -3.08
CA ILE A 197 2.20 14.26 -3.78
C ILE A 197 1.07 13.40 -3.18
N ASP A 198 0.94 13.35 -1.85
CA ASP A 198 -0.13 12.58 -1.17
C ASP A 198 -1.55 13.06 -1.54
N ARG A 199 -1.68 14.30 -2.02
CA ARG A 199 -2.96 14.91 -2.41
C ARG A 199 -3.29 14.74 -3.89
N LEU A 200 -2.37 14.24 -4.71
CA LEU A 200 -2.55 14.16 -6.16
C LEU A 200 -3.57 13.09 -6.58
N ASP A 201 -3.51 11.92 -5.95
CA ASP A 201 -4.41 10.79 -6.19
C ASP A 201 -4.35 9.84 -4.98
N PRO A 202 -5.49 9.29 -4.49
CA PRO A 202 -5.50 8.34 -3.37
C PRO A 202 -4.62 7.10 -3.56
N GLY A 203 -4.30 6.74 -4.81
CA GLY A 203 -3.43 5.61 -5.11
C GLY A 203 -1.98 5.84 -4.66
N PHE A 204 -1.55 7.10 -4.46
CA PHE A 204 -0.24 7.38 -3.85
C PHE A 204 -0.22 6.92 -2.40
N ARG A 205 -1.29 7.16 -1.65
CA ARG A 205 -1.40 6.68 -0.27
C ARG A 205 -1.44 5.16 -0.22
N ALA A 206 -2.24 4.53 -1.08
CA ALA A 206 -2.30 3.08 -1.18
C ALA A 206 -0.92 2.47 -1.47
N PHE A 207 -0.16 3.04 -2.41
CA PHE A 207 1.21 2.61 -2.67
C PHE A 207 2.13 2.84 -1.46
N ALA A 208 2.09 4.04 -0.86
CA ALA A 208 2.96 4.39 0.26
C ALA A 208 2.75 3.50 1.48
N GLU A 209 1.49 3.17 1.81
CA GLU A 209 1.16 2.28 2.92
C GLU A 209 1.68 0.86 2.71
N GLN A 210 1.74 0.39 1.46
CA GLN A 210 2.09 -1.00 1.15
C GLN A 210 3.53 -1.24 0.72
N PHE A 211 4.21 -0.23 0.20
CA PHE A 211 5.55 -0.41 -0.35
C PHE A 211 6.58 0.59 0.13
N VAL A 212 6.20 1.65 0.87
CA VAL A 212 7.19 2.63 1.35
C VAL A 212 7.23 2.72 2.87
N ARG A 213 6.09 2.61 3.54
CA ARG A 213 5.96 2.64 5.00
C ARG A 213 6.01 1.25 5.65
N SER A 214 5.90 0.19 4.86
CA SER A 214 5.75 -1.20 5.30
C SER A 214 6.98 -2.07 5.01
N LEU A 215 7.99 -1.56 4.30
CA LEU A 215 9.10 -2.38 3.85
C LEU A 215 9.80 -3.03 5.04
N GLY A 216 9.62 -4.35 5.15
CA GLY A 216 10.32 -5.22 6.07
C GLY A 216 9.65 -5.48 7.42
N GLN A 217 8.48 -4.92 7.73
CA GLN A 217 7.84 -5.13 9.03
C GLN A 217 6.60 -6.03 8.97
N PRO A 218 6.52 -7.06 9.84
CA PRO A 218 5.30 -7.83 10.03
C PRO A 218 4.12 -6.93 10.42
N GLY A 219 2.90 -7.33 10.03
CA GLY A 219 1.70 -6.52 10.26
C GLY A 219 1.44 -6.18 11.73
N GLU A 220 1.80 -7.07 12.65
CA GLU A 220 1.71 -6.84 14.10
C GLU A 220 2.69 -5.79 14.60
N VAL A 221 3.95 -5.83 14.15
CA VAL A 221 4.97 -4.83 14.46
C VAL A 221 4.52 -3.46 14.00
N ARG A 222 4.03 -3.37 12.76
CA ARG A 222 3.51 -2.13 12.20
C ARG A 222 2.38 -1.56 13.04
N ARG A 223 1.40 -2.39 13.45
CA ARG A 223 0.28 -1.95 14.30
C ARG A 223 0.78 -1.45 15.66
N ALA A 224 1.70 -2.17 16.29
CA ALA A 224 2.25 -1.78 17.58
C ALA A 224 3.05 -0.46 17.50
N LEU A 225 3.87 -0.29 16.46
CA LEU A 225 4.63 0.94 16.23
C LEU A 225 3.73 2.14 15.94
N LEU A 226 2.65 1.93 15.17
CA LEU A 226 1.65 2.98 14.93
C LEU A 226 0.94 3.37 16.23
N ALA A 227 0.55 2.40 17.06
CA ALA A 227 -0.08 2.65 18.35
C ALA A 227 0.86 3.38 19.33
N ALA A 228 2.16 3.07 19.29
CA ALA A 228 3.19 3.73 20.10
C ALA A 228 3.60 5.12 19.55
N SER A 229 3.16 5.49 18.35
CA SER A 229 3.56 6.75 17.71
C SER A 229 2.77 7.92 18.25
N THR A 230 3.46 8.90 18.83
CA THR A 230 2.83 10.14 19.34
C THR A 230 2.60 11.19 18.25
N SER A 231 3.09 10.98 17.03
CA SER A 231 3.00 11.93 15.92
C SER A 231 2.96 11.20 14.59
N PRO A 232 1.76 10.87 14.08
CA PRO A 232 1.62 10.13 12.83
C PRO A 232 2.11 10.98 11.65
N LEU A 233 3.03 10.40 10.86
CA LEU A 233 3.57 11.06 9.69
C LEU A 233 2.53 11.17 8.58
N ARG A 234 2.31 12.39 8.10
CA ARG A 234 1.39 12.68 6.99
C ARG A 234 2.16 13.00 5.72
N GLY A 235 1.66 12.54 4.58
CA GLY A 235 2.25 12.77 3.26
C GLY A 235 2.87 11.53 2.63
N PHE A 236 3.40 11.70 1.43
CA PHE A 236 3.98 10.64 0.62
C PHE A 236 5.50 10.61 0.79
N PRO A 237 6.09 9.53 1.35
CA PRO A 237 7.55 9.38 1.45
C PRO A 237 8.16 9.22 0.06
N VAL A 238 9.03 10.16 -0.32
CA VAL A 238 9.69 10.15 -1.63
C VAL A 238 11.09 9.54 -1.61
N ARG A 239 11.74 9.59 -0.44
CA ARG A 239 13.02 8.92 -0.17
C ARG A 239 13.01 8.42 1.26
N SER A 240 13.64 7.28 1.48
CA SER A 240 13.87 6.73 2.81
C SER A 240 15.26 6.14 2.91
N THR A 241 15.89 6.32 4.07
CA THR A 241 17.05 5.55 4.49
C THR A 241 16.74 4.96 5.85
N THR A 242 16.76 3.64 5.95
CA THR A 242 16.57 2.89 7.18
C THR A 242 17.90 2.29 7.58
N LEU A 243 18.37 2.61 8.77
CA LEU A 243 19.46 1.91 9.43
C LEU A 243 18.85 1.05 10.53
N ALA A 244 19.02 -0.27 10.44
CA ALA A 244 18.49 -1.21 11.40
C ALA A 244 19.59 -2.04 12.05
N VAL A 245 19.42 -2.30 13.35
CA VAL A 245 20.23 -3.19 14.16
C VAL A 245 19.30 -4.25 14.73
N THR A 246 19.52 -5.49 14.34
CA THR A 246 18.78 -6.66 14.80
C THR A 246 19.69 -7.49 15.70
N ILE A 247 19.26 -7.72 16.94
CA ILE A 247 20.00 -8.44 17.98
C ILE A 247 19.22 -9.72 18.32
N SER A 248 19.88 -10.87 18.23
CA SER A 248 19.31 -12.18 18.56
C SER A 248 20.32 -12.97 19.39
N GLY A 249 20.16 -12.98 20.71
CA GLY A 249 21.17 -13.53 21.62
C GLY A 249 22.47 -12.73 21.52
N THR A 250 23.58 -13.39 21.20
CA THR A 250 24.89 -12.74 20.98
C THR A 250 25.04 -12.18 19.56
N ASP A 251 24.18 -12.58 18.62
CA ASP A 251 24.30 -12.18 17.22
C ASP A 251 23.74 -10.78 17.01
N THR A 252 24.51 -9.92 16.34
CA THR A 252 24.09 -8.58 15.94
C THR A 252 24.23 -8.42 14.43
N LEU A 253 23.11 -8.11 13.78
CA LEU A 253 23.03 -7.81 12.36
C LEU A 253 22.77 -6.33 12.16
N ARG A 254 23.57 -5.67 11.31
CA ARG A 254 23.34 -4.29 10.90
C ARG A 254 22.97 -4.25 9.43
N SER A 255 21.85 -3.61 9.10
CA SER A 255 21.41 -3.42 7.73
C SER A 255 21.11 -1.96 7.43
N GLU A 256 21.30 -1.61 6.16
CA GLU A 256 20.89 -0.32 5.60
C GLU A 256 19.99 -0.58 4.40
N THR A 257 18.79 -0.01 4.42
CA THR A 257 17.85 -0.04 3.29
C THR A 257 17.62 1.37 2.80
N ARG A 258 17.84 1.61 1.51
CA ARG A 258 17.52 2.89 0.86
C ARG A 258 16.39 2.66 -0.11
N ALA A 259 15.39 3.53 -0.08
CA ALA A 259 14.35 3.55 -1.10
C ALA A 259 14.15 4.95 -1.65
N SER A 260 13.75 5.03 -2.92
CA SER A 260 13.47 6.31 -3.56
C SER A 260 12.48 6.16 -4.69
N ILE A 261 11.69 7.21 -4.90
CA ILE A 261 10.98 7.41 -6.17
C ILE A 261 11.76 8.37 -7.06
N SER A 262 11.65 8.17 -8.37
CA SER A 262 12.20 9.07 -9.37
C SER A 262 11.17 9.36 -10.48
N ALA A 263 11.29 10.56 -11.04
CA ALA A 263 10.51 11.04 -12.17
C ALA A 263 8.98 10.93 -12.04
N PRO A 264 8.35 11.46 -10.96
CA PRO A 264 6.88 11.55 -10.92
C PRO A 264 6.40 12.49 -12.01
N ARG A 265 5.60 11.97 -12.94
CA ARG A 265 5.05 12.73 -14.07
C ARG A 265 3.62 12.34 -14.35
N ARG A 266 2.85 13.27 -14.93
CA ARG A 266 1.55 12.95 -15.52
C ARG A 266 1.78 12.33 -16.90
N GLU A 267 1.04 11.28 -17.19
CA GLU A 267 1.03 10.68 -18.53
C GLU A 267 -0.36 10.13 -18.84
N THR A 268 -0.64 9.93 -20.13
CA THR A 268 -1.80 9.16 -20.58
C THR A 268 -1.64 7.72 -20.12
N VAL A 269 -2.71 7.16 -19.57
CA VAL A 269 -2.74 5.78 -19.08
C VAL A 269 -3.81 4.97 -19.79
N ASP A 270 -3.54 3.69 -19.98
CA ASP A 270 -4.55 2.74 -20.40
C ASP A 270 -5.39 2.33 -19.18
N SER A 271 -6.65 2.79 -19.14
CA SER A 271 -7.57 2.47 -18.05
C SER A 271 -7.85 0.98 -17.86
N SER A 272 -7.74 0.19 -18.92
CA SER A 272 -7.97 -1.26 -18.87
C SER A 272 -6.87 -1.97 -18.09
N ALA A 273 -5.64 -1.43 -18.11
CA ALA A 273 -4.48 -1.97 -17.39
C ALA A 273 -4.60 -1.89 -15.86
N PHE A 274 -5.57 -1.13 -15.33
CA PHE A 274 -5.86 -1.01 -13.89
C PHE A 274 -7.00 -1.94 -13.42
N ARG A 275 -7.56 -2.74 -14.33
CA ARG A 275 -8.59 -3.73 -14.01
C ARG A 275 -7.96 -5.10 -13.86
N ILE A 276 -8.60 -5.94 -13.04
CA ILE A 276 -8.25 -7.36 -12.97
C ILE A 276 -8.68 -8.00 -14.30
N PRO A 277 -7.76 -8.66 -15.04
CA PRO A 277 -8.11 -9.29 -16.31
C PRO A 277 -9.13 -10.44 -16.10
N PRO A 278 -10.13 -10.57 -16.99
CA PRO A 278 -11.07 -11.69 -16.93
C PRO A 278 -10.39 -13.02 -17.27
N GLY A 279 -10.94 -14.13 -16.78
CA GLY A 279 -10.48 -15.49 -17.13
C GLY A 279 -9.18 -15.93 -16.47
N PHE A 280 -8.76 -15.27 -15.38
CA PHE A 280 -7.66 -15.70 -14.51
C PHE A 280 -8.22 -16.46 -13.31
N ARG A 281 -7.49 -17.47 -12.84
CA ARG A 281 -7.82 -18.15 -11.58
C ARG A 281 -7.48 -17.24 -10.40
N VAL A 282 -8.44 -16.96 -9.53
CA VAL A 282 -8.21 -16.16 -8.32
C VAL A 282 -7.96 -17.09 -7.14
N THR A 283 -6.82 -16.91 -6.48
CA THR A 283 -6.42 -17.63 -5.27
C THR A 283 -6.31 -16.63 -4.13
N ASP A 284 -7.13 -16.81 -3.10
CA ASP A 284 -7.02 -16.05 -1.84
C ASP A 284 -5.91 -16.65 -0.98
N MET A 285 -4.84 -15.88 -0.78
CA MET A 285 -3.67 -16.30 -0.02
C MET A 285 -3.96 -16.48 1.47
N SER A 286 -5.01 -15.85 2.02
CA SER A 286 -5.39 -16.06 3.43
C SER A 286 -5.76 -17.52 3.72
N ARG A 287 -6.24 -18.26 2.71
CA ARG A 287 -6.55 -19.70 2.81
C ARG A 287 -5.31 -20.58 2.90
N LEU A 288 -4.16 -20.09 2.41
CA LEU A 288 -2.87 -20.78 2.50
C LEU A 288 -2.21 -20.54 3.87
N LEU A 289 -2.62 -19.50 4.59
CA LEU A 289 -2.04 -19.07 5.86
C LEU A 289 -2.80 -19.57 7.09
N ARG A 290 -4.05 -20.04 6.93
CA ARG A 290 -4.78 -20.66 8.04
C ARG A 290 -4.29 -22.09 8.24
N PRO A 291 -3.93 -22.49 9.47
CA PRO A 291 -3.70 -23.91 9.74
C PRO A 291 -4.97 -24.67 9.35
N ARG A 292 -4.82 -25.74 8.57
CA ARG A 292 -5.88 -26.72 8.39
C ARG A 292 -6.13 -27.31 9.77
N LEU A 293 -7.16 -26.84 10.47
CA LEU A 293 -7.80 -27.64 11.50
C LEU A 293 -8.39 -28.83 10.74
N GLN A 294 -7.66 -29.95 10.73
CA GLN A 294 -8.25 -31.22 10.33
C GLN A 294 -9.32 -31.58 11.39
N PRO A 295 -10.47 -32.12 10.95
CA PRO A 295 -11.53 -32.58 11.84
C PRO A 295 -11.05 -33.70 12.76
#